data_AF-A7S3U1-F1
#
_entry.id   AF-A7S3U1-F1
#
_cell.length_a   1.000
_cell.length_b   1.000
_cell.length_c   1.000
_cell.angle_alpha   90.00
_cell.angle_beta   90.00
_cell.angle_gamma   90.00
#
_symmetry.space_group_name_H-M   'P 1'
#
loop_
_entity.id
_entity.type
_entity.pdbx_description
1 polymer ?
#
loop_
_entity_poly.entity_id
_entity_poly.type
_entity_poly.pdbx_seq_one_letter_code
_entity_poly.pdbx_strand_id
1 'polypeptide(L)'
;DENNPKVNLKKEVGVVSGMSIIVGTMIGSGIFASPRWVMMFSGSLGFTLVVWVLCGLLSLLGALCYIELGLAVPKSGAEYAYLGEGFGALASFLFSWTQVLVYRPASFAIILLTFAYYVMEPIFPGC
;
A
#
# COMPACT_ATOMS: atom_id res chain seq x y z
N ASP A 1 28.78 11.83 32.95
CA ASP A 1 27.34 11.75 32.62
C ASP A 1 26.98 10.38 32.07
N GLU A 2 26.65 9.45 32.97
CA GLU A 2 26.48 8.02 32.67
C GLU A 2 25.15 7.49 33.24
N ASN A 3 24.08 8.28 33.12
CA ASN A 3 22.74 7.90 33.59
C ASN A 3 21.65 8.50 32.67
N ASN A 4 21.62 8.07 31.41
CA ASN A 4 20.40 8.23 30.61
C ASN A 4 19.82 6.83 30.33
N PRO A 5 18.71 6.43 30.97
CA PRO A 5 18.07 5.17 30.66
C PRO A 5 17.68 5.19 29.18
N LYS A 6 18.31 4.32 28.37
CA LYS A 6 17.97 4.16 26.95
C LYS A 6 16.49 3.78 26.87
N VAL A 7 15.65 4.76 26.55
CA VAL A 7 14.21 4.58 26.31
C VAL A 7 14.09 3.65 25.11
N ASN A 8 13.95 2.36 25.37
CA ASN A 8 13.71 1.35 24.35
C ASN A 8 12.21 1.12 24.28
N LEU A 9 11.66 1.18 23.07
CA LEU A 9 10.27 0.82 22.84
C LEU A 9 10.05 -0.63 23.26
N LYS A 10 9.06 -0.86 24.11
CA LYS A 10 8.63 -2.19 24.50
C LYS A 10 8.11 -2.88 23.23
N LYS A 11 8.74 -3.98 22.81
CA LYS A 11 8.34 -4.74 21.60
C LYS A 11 7.04 -5.49 21.89
N GLU A 12 5.92 -4.77 21.89
CA GLU A 12 4.59 -5.30 22.28
C GLU A 12 3.62 -5.47 21.11
N VAL A 13 4.11 -5.54 19.86
CA VAL A 13 3.24 -5.94 18.75
C VAL A 13 3.04 -7.46 18.79
N GLY A 14 2.01 -7.90 19.51
CA GLY A 14 1.54 -9.28 19.48
C GLY A 14 0.87 -9.64 18.15
N VAL A 15 0.67 -10.93 17.89
CA VAL A 15 0.13 -11.43 16.61
C VAL A 15 -1.21 -10.79 16.25
N VAL A 16 -2.15 -10.72 17.20
CA VAL A 16 -3.48 -10.12 16.97
C VAL A 16 -3.39 -8.63 16.68
N SER A 17 -2.54 -7.90 17.41
CA SER A 17 -2.32 -6.47 17.17
C SER A 17 -1.60 -6.21 15.84
N GLY A 18 -0.67 -7.09 15.43
CA GLY A 18 -0.03 -7.01 14.13
C GLY A 18 -1.01 -7.24 12.98
N MET A 19 -1.87 -8.26 13.09
CA MET A 19 -2.91 -8.53 12.09
C MET A 19 -3.88 -7.36 11.95
N SER A 20 -4.35 -6.78 13.06
CA SER A 20 -5.28 -5.64 13.00
C SER A 20 -4.65 -4.40 12.36
N ILE A 21 -3.37 -4.14 12.62
CA ILE A 21 -2.63 -3.05 11.95
C ILE A 21 -2.56 -3.30 10.44
N ILE A 22 -2.20 -4.51 10.00
CA ILE A 22 -2.11 -4.85 8.57
C ILE A 22 -3.48 -4.73 7.89
N VAL A 23 -4.54 -5.26 8.50
CA VAL A 23 -5.90 -5.16 7.94
C VAL A 23 -6.34 -3.69 7.85
N GLY A 24 -6.07 -2.91 8.89
CA GLY A 24 -6.43 -1.48 8.94
C GLY A 24 -5.66 -0.61 7.94
N THR A 25 -4.41 -0.97 7.59
CA THR A 25 -3.64 -0.24 6.58
C THR A 25 -3.95 -0.67 5.15
N MET A 26 -4.39 -1.91 4.93
CA MET A 26 -4.73 -2.43 3.60
C MET A 26 -6.13 -2.01 3.13
N ILE A 27 -7.11 -1.98 4.03
CA ILE A 27 -8.49 -1.57 3.68
C ILE A 27 -8.54 -0.03 3.59
N GLY A 28 -8.49 0.49 2.37
CA GLY A 28 -8.56 1.92 2.07
C GLY A 28 -9.80 2.34 1.26
N SER A 29 -9.84 3.61 0.86
CA SER A 29 -10.93 4.20 0.07
C SER A 29 -11.02 3.69 -1.38
N GLY A 30 -10.02 2.93 -1.86
CA GLY A 30 -9.99 2.40 -3.22
C GLY A 30 -11.19 1.52 -3.57
N ILE A 31 -11.81 0.85 -2.59
CA ILE A 31 -13.01 0.02 -2.80
C ILE A 31 -14.21 0.82 -3.33
N PHE A 32 -14.25 2.14 -3.12
CA PHE A 32 -15.33 2.98 -3.64
C PHE A 32 -15.08 3.35 -5.11
N ALA A 33 -13.82 3.59 -5.51
CA ALA A 33 -13.47 3.98 -6.87
C ALA A 33 -13.30 2.78 -7.83
N SER A 34 -12.62 1.73 -7.41
CA SER A 34 -12.15 0.65 -8.29
C SER A 34 -13.24 -0.22 -8.92
N PRO A 35 -14.35 -0.60 -8.24
CA PRO A 35 -15.34 -1.52 -8.82
C PRO A 35 -16.00 -1.01 -10.09
N ARG A 36 -16.27 0.30 -10.19
CA ARG A 36 -16.85 0.92 -11.38
C ARG A 36 -15.96 0.69 -12.61
N TRP A 37 -14.66 0.90 -12.46
CA TRP A 37 -13.69 0.71 -13.52
C TRP A 37 -13.56 -0.77 -13.90
N VAL A 38 -13.43 -1.66 -12.92
CA VAL A 38 -13.31 -3.10 -13.19
C VAL A 38 -14.55 -3.62 -13.92
N MET A 39 -15.76 -3.24 -13.48
CA MET A 39 -17.00 -3.66 -14.13
C MET A 39 -17.11 -3.12 -15.55
N MET A 40 -16.73 -1.87 -15.79
CA MET A 40 -16.74 -1.25 -17.11
C MET A 40 -15.86 -2.00 -18.12
N PHE A 41 -14.66 -2.44 -17.71
CA PHE A 41 -13.76 -3.19 -18.59
C PHE A 41 -14.07 -4.69 -18.66
N SER A 42 -14.63 -5.26 -17.59
CA SER A 42 -14.96 -6.68 -17.48
C SER A 42 -16.25 -7.05 -18.23
N GLY A 43 -17.21 -6.12 -18.35
CA GLY A 43 -18.47 -6.29 -19.08
C GLY A 43 -19.48 -7.24 -18.42
N SER A 44 -19.08 -8.02 -17.42
CA SER A 44 -19.94 -8.96 -16.69
C SER A 44 -19.62 -8.96 -15.20
N LEU A 45 -20.66 -9.11 -14.37
CA LEU A 45 -20.55 -9.21 -12.91
C LEU A 45 -19.76 -10.45 -12.48
N GLY A 46 -19.98 -11.59 -13.13
CA GLY A 46 -19.27 -12.84 -12.82
C GLY A 46 -17.78 -12.72 -13.09
N PHE A 47 -17.41 -12.12 -14.22
CA PHE A 47 -16.00 -11.90 -14.57
C PHE A 47 -15.34 -10.87 -13.67
N THR A 48 -16.08 -9.86 -13.20
CA THR A 48 -15.60 -8.86 -12.21
C THR A 48 -15.16 -9.53 -10.91
N LEU A 49 -15.97 -10.46 -10.38
CA LEU A 49 -15.62 -11.19 -9.15
C LEU A 49 -14.39 -12.09 -9.34
N VAL A 50 -14.26 -12.74 -10.51
CA VAL A 50 -13.07 -13.54 -10.84
C VAL A 50 -11.81 -12.67 -10.85
N VAL A 51 -11.87 -11.48 -11.46
CA VAL A 51 -10.74 -10.53 -11.46
C VAL A 51 -10.35 -10.13 -10.04
N TRP A 52 -11.32 -9.85 -9.17
CA TRP A 52 -11.04 -9.54 -7.76
C TRP A 52 -10.32 -10.67 -7.02
N VAL A 53 -10.77 -11.92 -7.20
CA VAL A 53 -10.12 -13.08 -6.58
C VAL A 53 -8.70 -13.27 -7.11
N LEU A 54 -8.49 -13.11 -8.42
CA LEU A 54 -7.17 -13.21 -9.04
C LEU A 54 -6.20 -12.12 -8.54
N CYS A 55 -6.67 -10.87 -8.44
CA CYS A 55 -5.88 -9.78 -7.85
C CYS A 55 -5.53 -10.08 -6.39
N GLY A 56 -6.48 -10.59 -5.59
CA GLY A 56 -6.22 -10.99 -4.21
C GLY A 56 -5.16 -12.09 -4.08
N LEU A 57 -5.21 -13.11 -4.96
CA LEU A 57 -4.21 -14.16 -5.00
C LEU A 57 -2.82 -13.63 -5.40
N LEU A 58 -2.76 -12.75 -6.40
CA LEU A 58 -1.51 -12.12 -6.82
C LEU A 58 -0.90 -11.27 -5.70
N SER A 59 -1.72 -10.49 -4.99
CA SER A 59 -1.27 -9.71 -3.83
C SER A 59 -0.78 -10.60 -2.69
N LEU A 60 -1.41 -11.75 -2.44
CA LEU A 60 -0.95 -12.71 -1.44
C LEU A 60 0.44 -13.27 -1.79
N LEU A 61 0.64 -13.69 -3.04
CA LEU A 61 1.94 -14.18 -3.50
C LEU A 61 3.02 -13.10 -3.37
N GLY A 62 2.71 -11.85 -3.76
CA GLY A 62 3.61 -10.72 -3.57
C GLY A 62 3.96 -10.49 -2.10
N ALA A 63 2.97 -10.54 -1.20
CA ALA A 63 3.19 -10.36 0.24
C ALA A 63 4.12 -11.43 0.82
N LEU A 64 4.02 -12.69 0.38
CA LEU A 64 4.94 -13.76 0.79
C LEU A 64 6.38 -13.46 0.37
N CYS A 65 6.60 -13.00 -0.87
CA CYS A 65 7.94 -12.59 -1.32
C CYS A 65 8.50 -11.42 -0.50
N TYR A 66 7.65 -10.44 -0.14
CA TYR A 66 8.05 -9.32 0.71
C TYR A 66 8.37 -9.74 2.14
N ILE A 67 7.69 -10.77 2.67
CA ILE A 67 8.00 -11.35 3.98
C ILE A 67 9.40 -11.97 3.95
N GLU A 68 9.73 -12.79 2.95
CA GLU A 68 11.07 -13.38 2.82
C GLU A 68 12.16 -12.31 2.74
N LEU A 69 11.91 -11.26 1.95
CA LEU A 69 12.85 -10.16 1.78
C LEU A 69 13.03 -9.33 3.07
N GLY A 70 11.94 -9.08 3.80
CA GLY A 70 11.98 -8.38 5.10
C GLY A 70 12.64 -9.19 6.21
N LEU A 71 12.60 -10.52 6.14
CA LEU A 71 13.36 -11.40 7.03
C LEU A 71 14.85 -11.48 6.64
N ALA A 72 15.15 -11.46 5.34
CA ALA A 72 16.53 -11.52 4.83
C ALA A 72 17.31 -10.22 5.06
N VAL A 73 16.66 -9.06 4.92
CA VAL A 73 17.29 -7.74 5.08
C VAL A 73 16.60 -6.96 6.21
N PRO A 74 17.00 -7.18 7.49
CA PRO A 74 16.39 -6.53 8.64
C PRO A 74 16.92 -5.09 8.84
N LYS A 75 16.86 -4.27 7.78
CA LYS A 75 17.26 -2.85 7.78
C LYS A 75 16.03 -1.98 7.62
N SER A 76 16.06 -0.79 8.22
CA SER A 76 15.00 0.20 8.03
C SER A 76 15.05 0.77 6.61
N GLY A 77 13.88 0.98 6.00
CA GLY A 77 13.74 1.57 4.65
C GLY A 77 13.04 0.69 3.61
N ALA A 78 12.64 -0.53 3.97
CA ALA A 78 11.88 -1.45 3.11
C ALA A 78 12.48 -1.55 1.69
N GLU A 79 11.74 -1.19 0.63
CA GLU A 79 12.15 -1.30 -0.76
C GLU A 79 13.47 -0.57 -1.06
N TYR A 80 13.71 0.58 -0.41
CA TYR A 80 14.98 1.31 -0.57
C TYR A 80 16.17 0.49 -0.03
N ALA A 81 15.98 -0.16 1.12
CA ALA A 81 17.01 -1.00 1.73
C ALA A 81 17.23 -2.28 0.92
N TYR A 82 16.16 -2.89 0.41
CA TYR A 82 16.22 -4.10 -0.40
C TYR A 82 16.95 -3.86 -1.74
N LEU A 83 16.60 -2.78 -2.44
CA LEU A 83 17.27 -2.39 -3.68
C LEU A 83 18.71 -1.95 -3.44
N GLY A 84 18.99 -1.31 -2.30
CA GLY A 84 20.34 -0.90 -1.92
C GLY A 84 21.29 -2.09 -1.74
N GLU A 85 20.83 -3.15 -1.07
CA GLU A 85 21.60 -4.40 -0.90
C GLU A 85 21.78 -5.17 -2.22
N GLY A 86 20.74 -5.27 -3.04
CA GLY A 86 20.80 -6.08 -4.27
C GLY A 86 21.44 -5.38 -5.48
N PHE A 87 21.16 -4.10 -5.68
CA PHE A 87 21.48 -3.36 -6.92
C PHE A 87 22.33 -2.10 -6.69
N GLY A 88 22.66 -1.79 -5.44
CA GLY A 88 23.49 -0.65 -5.06
C GLY A 88 22.73 0.69 -4.94
N ALA A 89 23.49 1.74 -4.65
CA ALA A 89 22.93 3.04 -4.23
C ALA A 89 22.18 3.80 -5.33
N LEU A 90 22.55 3.62 -6.60
CA LEU A 90 21.89 4.34 -7.70
C LEU A 90 20.46 3.81 -7.95
N ALA A 91 20.27 2.49 -7.92
CA ALA A 91 18.96 1.88 -8.10
C ALA A 91 18.01 2.24 -6.95
N SER A 92 18.50 2.21 -5.70
CA SER A 92 17.71 2.59 -4.54
C SER A 92 17.35 4.09 -4.56
N PHE A 93 18.27 4.97 -4.97
CA PHE A 93 17.99 6.39 -5.13
C PHE A 93 16.91 6.66 -6.19
N LEU A 94 17.02 6.06 -7.37
CA LEU A 94 16.03 6.22 -8.46
C LEU A 94 14.65 5.72 -8.04
N PHE A 95 14.58 4.61 -7.30
CA PHE A 95 13.32 4.13 -6.75
C PHE A 95 12.72 5.13 -5.77
N SER A 96 13.48 5.61 -4.78
CA SER A 96 13.00 6.62 -3.82
C SER A 96 12.59 7.92 -4.50
N TRP A 97 13.33 8.37 -5.50
CA TRP A 97 13.02 9.56 -6.30
C TRP A 97 11.65 9.45 -6.99
N THR A 98 11.41 8.34 -7.69
CA THR A 98 10.12 8.09 -8.38
C THR A 98 8.97 7.92 -7.39
N GLN A 99 9.22 7.26 -6.25
CA GLN A 99 8.23 7.14 -5.18
C GLN A 99 7.79 8.50 -4.64
N VAL A 100 8.73 9.38 -4.32
CA VAL A 100 8.45 10.68 -3.71
C VAL A 100 7.83 11.66 -4.71
N LEU A 101 8.33 11.73 -5.94
CA LEU A 101 7.87 12.74 -6.90
C LEU A 101 6.65 12.33 -7.72
N VAL A 102 6.47 11.03 -7.98
CA VAL A 102 5.43 10.56 -8.89
C VAL A 102 4.37 9.78 -8.15
N TYR A 103 4.77 8.70 -7.47
CA TYR A 103 3.80 7.75 -6.91
C TYR A 103 2.99 8.33 -5.76
N ARG A 104 3.64 8.96 -4.78
CA ARG A 104 2.96 9.54 -3.62
C ARG A 104 2.00 10.68 -4.02
N PRO A 105 2.41 11.70 -4.80
CA PRO A 105 1.49 12.76 -5.20
C PRO A 105 0.32 12.24 -6.06
N ALA A 106 0.57 11.31 -6.98
CA ALA A 106 -0.49 10.73 -7.79
C ALA A 106 -1.52 9.96 -6.94
N SER A 107 -1.06 9.20 -5.95
CA SER A 107 -1.95 8.49 -5.03
C SER A 107 -2.83 9.45 -4.23
N PHE A 108 -2.25 10.54 -3.72
CA PHE A 108 -3.01 11.61 -3.04
C PHE A 108 -4.02 12.27 -3.97
N ALA A 109 -3.65 12.56 -5.23
CA ALA A 109 -4.53 13.16 -6.21
C ALA A 109 -5.78 12.28 -6.48
N ILE A 110 -5.59 10.97 -6.66
CA ILE A 110 -6.71 10.03 -6.88
C ILE A 110 -7.67 10.02 -5.69
N ILE A 111 -7.15 10.00 -4.46
CA ILE A 111 -7.97 10.03 -3.25
C ILE A 111 -8.77 11.34 -3.16
N LEU A 112 -8.13 12.48 -3.42
CA LEU A 112 -8.78 13.80 -3.40
C LEU A 112 -9.87 13.91 -4.48
N LEU A 113 -9.60 13.45 -5.70
CA LEU A 113 -10.58 13.44 -6.78
C LEU A 113 -11.79 12.56 -6.45
N THR A 114 -11.53 11.37 -5.88
CA THR A 114 -12.59 10.46 -5.43
C THR A 114 -13.43 11.12 -4.34
N PHE A 115 -12.80 11.74 -3.35
CA PHE A 115 -13.48 12.47 -2.29
C PHE A 115 -14.35 13.62 -2.84
N ALA A 116 -13.80 14.45 -3.73
CA ALA A 116 -14.52 15.55 -4.35
C ALA A 116 -15.76 15.06 -5.12
N TYR A 117 -15.61 13.98 -5.90
CA TYR A 117 -16.71 13.37 -6.64
C TYR A 117 -17.84 12.92 -5.71
N TYR A 118 -17.53 12.17 -4.65
CA TYR A 118 -18.55 11.68 -3.71
C TYR A 118 -19.21 12.80 -2.88
N VAL A 119 -18.52 13.90 -2.59
CA VAL A 119 -19.10 15.06 -1.87
C VAL A 119 -20.03 15.87 -2.78
N MET A 120 -19.71 15.96 -4.08
CA MET A 120 -20.47 16.77 -5.03
C MET A 120 -21.72 16.05 -5.56
N GLU A 121 -21.69 14.73 -5.70
CA GLU A 121 -22.83 13.91 -6.19
C GLU A 121 -24.20 14.24 -5.53
N PRO A 122 -24.33 14.44 -4.20
CA PRO A 122 -25.61 14.81 -3.60
C PRO A 122 -26.07 16.25 -3.91
N ILE A 123 -25.16 17.16 -4.25
CA ILE A 123 -25.48 18.57 -4.53
C ILE A 123 -25.75 18.78 -6.02
N PHE A 124 -24.95 18.13 -6.87
CA PHE A 124 -25.03 18.19 -8.33
C PHE A 124 -25.05 16.77 -8.90
N PRO A 125 -26.22 16.13 -8.97
CA PRO A 125 -26.31 14.74 -9.43
C PRO A 125 -25.86 14.62 -10.89
N GLY A 126 -24.88 13.75 -11.17
CA GLY A 126 -24.37 13.48 -12.52
C GLY A 126 -23.29 14.43 -13.05
N CYS A 127 -22.69 15.28 -12.21
CA CYS A 127 -21.50 16.08 -12.56
C CYS A 127 -20.18 15.31 -12.44
#